data_AF-A0A484NF72-F1
#
_entry.id   AF-A0A484NF72-F1
#
_cell.length_a   1.000
_cell.length_b   1.000
_cell.length_c   1.000
_cell.angle_alpha   90.00
_cell.angle_beta   90.00
_cell.angle_gamma   90.00
#
_symmetry.space_group_name_H-M   'P 1'
#
loop_
_entity.id
_entity.type
_entity.pdbx_description
1 polymer ?
#
loop_
_entity_poly.entity_id
_entity_poly.type
_entity_poly.pdbx_seq_one_letter_code
_entity_poly.pdbx_strand_id
1 'polypeptide(L)' 'MFIPFQSTEAWIKSLNYSITDDWRQWIVNSQIAGYTRSYSNGMTFATVKGAGHVAFAYKREECVAMLTRWLSHHPL' A
#
# COMPACT_ATOMS: atom_id res chain seq x y z
N MET A 1 0.21 -1.67 -19.04
CA MET A 1 0.18 -2.09 -17.62
C MET A 1 -0.37 -3.51 -17.58
N PHE A 2 0.36 -4.48 -17.01
CA PHE A 2 -0.07 -5.88 -16.99
C PHE A 2 -1.07 -6.19 -15.86
N ILE A 3 -0.84 -5.64 -14.65
CA ILE A 3 -1.71 -5.80 -13.48
C ILE A 3 -1.89 -4.43 -12.82
N PRO A 4 -3.01 -3.72 -13.05
CA PRO A 4 -3.28 -2.44 -12.40
C PRO A 4 -3.73 -2.64 -10.94
N PHE A 5 -3.37 -1.71 -10.05
CA PHE A 5 -3.68 -1.84 -8.62
C PHE A 5 -5.19 -1.90 -8.34
N GLN A 6 -6.02 -1.28 -9.18
CA GLN A 6 -7.47 -1.29 -9.05
C GLN A 6 -8.06 -2.70 -9.12
N SER A 7 -7.45 -3.60 -9.90
CA SER A 7 -7.86 -5.00 -9.96
C SER A 7 -7.61 -5.72 -8.64
N THR A 8 -6.43 -5.50 -8.04
CA THR A 8 -6.11 -6.02 -6.70
C THR A 8 -7.03 -5.42 -5.63
N GLU A 9 -7.33 -4.13 -5.72
CA GLU A 9 -8.25 -3.46 -4.80
C GLU A 9 -9.67 -4.03 -4.90
N ALA A 10 -10.18 -4.25 -6.11
CA ALA A 10 -11.50 -4.85 -6.35
C ALA A 10 -11.57 -6.29 -5.81
N TRP A 11 -10.50 -7.08 -6.03
CA TRP A 11 -10.40 -8.43 -5.46
C TRP A 11 -10.38 -8.40 -3.92
N ILE A 12 -9.60 -7.52 -3.31
CA ILE A 12 -9.58 -7.36 -1.84
C ILE A 12 -10.97 -6.96 -1.30
N LYS A 13 -11.67 -6.04 -1.98
CA LYS A 13 -13.05 -5.65 -1.60
C LYS A 13 -14.01 -6.83 -1.64
N SER A 14 -13.84 -7.77 -2.58
CA SER A 14 -14.67 -8.97 -2.66
C SER A 14 -14.53 -9.93 -1.47
N LEU A 15 -13.45 -9.81 -0.69
CA LEU A 15 -13.24 -10.59 0.53
C LEU A 15 -14.11 -10.11 1.70
N ASN A 16 -14.71 -8.91 1.59
CA ASN A 16 -15.69 -8.37 2.53
C ASN A 16 -15.23 -8.31 4.00
N TYR A 17 -13.96 -7.98 4.24
CA TYR A 17 -13.46 -7.68 5.58
C TYR A 17 -13.85 -6.25 6.00
N SER A 18 -14.15 -6.05 7.28
CA SER A 18 -14.42 -4.72 7.84
C SER A 18 -13.17 -3.84 7.73
N ILE A 19 -13.36 -2.58 7.36
CA ILE A 19 -12.29 -1.57 7.29
C ILE A 19 -11.99 -1.08 8.70
N THR A 20 -10.73 -1.11 9.11
CA THR A 20 -10.27 -0.61 10.42
C THR A 20 -9.59 0.75 10.32
N ASP A 21 -8.97 1.05 9.18
CA ASP A 21 -8.37 2.34 8.85
C ASP A 21 -8.66 2.62 7.37
N ASP A 22 -9.47 3.65 7.11
CA ASP A 22 -9.96 3.93 5.76
C ASP A 22 -8.90 4.58 4.88
N TRP A 23 -9.21 4.69 3.59
CA TRP A 23 -8.33 5.12 2.53
C TRP A 23 -7.66 6.47 2.83
N ARG A 24 -6.36 6.41 3.12
CA ARG A 24 -5.57 7.60 3.45
C ARG A 24 -4.20 7.56 2.79
N GLN A 25 -3.58 8.73 2.69
CA GLN A 25 -2.21 8.85 2.24
C GLN A 25 -1.22 8.29 3.26
N TRP A 26 -0.12 7.74 2.78
CA TRP A 26 1.07 7.46 3.57
C TRP A 26 2.27 8.25 3.02
N ILE A 27 3.17 8.63 3.93
CA ILE A 27 4.16 9.69 3.69
C ILE A 27 5.58 9.16 3.93
N VAL A 28 6.50 9.56 3.05
CA VAL A 28 7.95 9.39 3.17
C VAL A 28 8.58 10.74 2.83
N ASN A 29 9.49 11.25 3.66
CA ASN A 29 10.18 12.53 3.47
C ASN A 29 9.24 13.70 3.12
N SER A 30 8.13 13.83 3.85
CA SER A 30 7.12 14.87 3.64
C SER A 30 6.45 14.85 2.25
N GLN A 31 6.53 13.74 1.52
CA GLN A 31 5.88 13.53 0.23
C GLN A 31 4.91 12.34 0.29
N ILE A 32 3.83 12.41 -0.48
CA ILE A 32 2.86 11.32 -0.61
C ILE A 32 3.52 10.16 -1.35
N ALA A 33 3.83 9.09 -0.63
CA ALA A 33 4.41 7.86 -1.17
C ALA A 33 3.32 6.95 -1.77
N GLY A 34 2.07 7.11 -1.33
CA GLY A 34 0.90 6.47 -1.92
C GLY A 34 -0.30 6.52 -1.00
N TYR A 35 -1.20 5.55 -1.16
CA TYR A 35 -2.41 5.39 -0.36
C TYR A 35 -2.49 4.00 0.25
N THR A 36 -3.10 3.91 1.43
CA THR A 36 -3.25 2.66 2.17
C THR A 36 -4.63 2.55 2.81
N ARG A 37 -5.06 1.32 3.08
CA ARG A 37 -6.27 0.96 3.83
C ARG A 37 -6.01 -0.33 4.61
N SER A 38 -6.49 -0.39 5.84
CA SER A 38 -6.35 -1.55 6.71
C SER A 38 -7.68 -2.26 6.95
N TYR A 39 -7.62 -3.57 7.12
CA TYR A 39 -8.78 -4.45 7.30
C TYR A 39 -8.71 -5.22 8.62
N SER A 40 -9.87 -5.67 9.10
CA SER A 40 -10.03 -6.33 10.41
C SER A 40 -9.32 -7.67 10.53
N ASN A 41 -8.93 -8.30 9.42
CA ASN A 41 -8.14 -9.53 9.41
C ASN A 41 -6.62 -9.29 9.55
N GLY A 42 -6.19 -8.04 9.81
CA GLY A 42 -4.78 -7.67 9.92
C GLY A 42 -4.10 -7.38 8.56
N MET A 43 -4.83 -7.47 7.45
CA MET A 43 -4.30 -7.12 6.13
C MET A 43 -4.25 -5.61 5.94
N THR A 44 -3.16 -5.14 5.33
CA THR A 44 -3.01 -3.75 4.86
C THR A 44 -2.82 -3.76 3.35
N PHE A 45 -3.67 -3.03 2.63
CA PHE A 45 -3.46 -2.74 1.21
C PHE A 45 -2.72 -1.41 1.08
N ALA A 46 -1.73 -1.35 0.19
CA ALA A 46 -0.97 -0.12 -0.05
C ALA A 46 -0.62 0.02 -1.54
N THR A 47 -0.58 1.27 -1.99
CA THR A 47 -0.09 1.65 -3.32
C THR A 47 1.24 2.41 -3.17
N VAL A 48 2.10 2.33 -4.17
CA VAL A 48 3.30 3.16 -4.29
C VAL A 48 3.12 4.09 -5.49
N LYS A 49 2.93 5.38 -5.22
CA LYS A 49 2.61 6.41 -6.22
C LYS A 49 3.76 6.55 -7.21
N GLY A 50 3.45 6.46 -8.51
CA GLY A 50 4.44 6.58 -9.58
C GLY A 50 5.31 5.33 -9.79
N ALA A 51 5.02 4.23 -9.08
CA ALA A 51 5.67 2.95 -9.31
C ALA A 51 5.01 2.16 -10.45
N GLY A 52 5.80 1.32 -11.13
CA GLY A 52 5.33 0.32 -12.08
C GLY A 52 5.13 -1.06 -11.45
N HIS A 53 5.05 -2.11 -12.29
CA HIS A 53 4.88 -3.50 -11.84
C HIS A 53 6.03 -3.98 -10.92
N VAL A 54 7.26 -3.62 -11.27
CA VAL A 54 8.44 -3.84 -10.42
C VAL A 54 8.70 -2.57 -9.62
N ALA A 55 7.92 -2.35 -8.55
CA ALA A 55 7.87 -1.05 -7.86
C ALA A 55 9.25 -0.53 -7.40
N PHE A 56 10.11 -1.42 -6.90
CA PHE A 56 11.46 -1.08 -6.43
C PHE A 56 12.37 -0.48 -7.52
N ALA A 57 12.12 -0.80 -8.80
CA ALA A 57 12.89 -0.25 -9.92
C ALA A 57 12.59 1.24 -10.18
N TYR A 58 11.44 1.74 -9.71
CA TYR A 58 10.99 3.12 -9.92
C TYR A 58 10.99 3.94 -8.63
N LYS A 59 10.71 3.29 -7.50
CA LYS A 59 10.39 3.91 -6.21
C LYS A 59 11.11 3.19 -5.06
N ARG A 60 12.44 3.10 -5.18
CA ARG A 60 13.30 2.37 -4.25
C ARG A 60 13.14 2.84 -2.80
N GLU A 61 13.18 4.14 -2.56
CA GLU A 61 13.12 4.70 -1.20
C GLU A 61 11.78 4.39 -0.51
N GLU A 62 10.68 4.63 -1.21
CA GLU A 62 9.33 4.35 -0.71
C GLU A 62 9.13 2.84 -0.48
N CYS A 63 9.66 1.98 -1.36
CA CYS A 63 9.61 0.53 -1.17
C CYS A 63 10.42 0.05 0.05
N VAL A 64 11.61 0.61 0.30
CA VAL A 64 12.39 0.28 1.50
C VAL A 64 11.65 0.74 2.76
N ALA A 65 11.12 1.97 2.77
CA ALA A 65 10.37 2.48 3.91
C ALA A 65 9.13 1.62 4.23
N MET A 66 8.38 1.20 3.19
CA MET A 66 7.24 0.31 3.32
C MET A 66 7.64 -1.05 3.91
N LEU A 67 8.70 -1.68 3.39
CA LEU A 67 9.19 -2.97 3.88
C LEU A 67 9.68 -2.89 5.33
N THR A 68 10.45 -1.86 5.68
CA THR A 68 10.97 -1.66 7.04
C THR A 68 9.84 -1.46 8.05
N ARG A 69 8.82 -0.66 7.70
CA ARG A 69 7.62 -0.45 8.54
C ARG A 69 6.87 -1.77 8.74
N TRP A 70 6.66 -2.52 7.66
CA TRP A 70 5.98 -3.83 7.72
C TRP A 70 6.71 -4.82 8.62
N LEU A 71 8.03 -5.00 8.45
CA LEU A 71 8.85 -5.88 9.28
C LEU A 71 8.86 -5.48 10.76
N SER A 72 8.68 -4.19 11.04
CA SER A 72 8.71 -3.65 12.40
C SER A 72 7.31 -3.50 13.00
N HIS A 73 6.25 -3.99 12.34
CA HIS A 73 4.85 -3.80 12.74
C HIS A 73 4.44 -2.33 12.94
N HIS A 74 5.07 -1.40 12.21
CA HIS A 74 4.71 0.00 12.22
C HIS A 74 3.71 0.30 11.09
N PRO A 75 2.72 1.17 11.31
CA PRO A 75 1.78 1.57 10.27
C PRO A 75 2.47 2.38 9.16
N LEU A 76 1.89 2.33 7.96
CA LEU A 76 2.30 3.18 6.83
C LEU A 76 1.86 4.63 7.02
#